data_AF-A0A7K1VAW4-F1
#
_entry.id   AF-A0A7K1VAW4-F1
#
_cell.length_a   1.000
_cell.length_b   1.000
_cell.length_c   1.000
_cell.angle_alpha   90.00
_cell.angle_beta   90.00
_cell.angle_gamma   90.00
#
_symmetry.space_group_name_H-M   'P 1'
#
loop_
_entity.id
_entity.type
_entity.pdbx_description
1 polymer ?
#
loop_
_entity_poly.entity_id
_entity_poly.type
_entity_poly.pdbx_seq_one_letter_code
_entity_poly.pdbx_strand_id
1 'polypeptide(L)'
;MKASALTIGELASRFGLPAHVLRYWESEGLLTPRRQAGQRRYGPQDVRRIALILLAREAGFGVRQLQTLLSTPDPMAHTDLLREHVRTLERRIADAQAAKALIEHALECPNAFQDCSHARERIDSRIPPQLLSTAD
;
A
#
# COMPACT_ATOMS: atom_id res chain seq x y z
N MET A 1 30.81 17.07 2.13
CA MET A 1 31.01 16.23 0.93
C MET A 1 29.83 16.44 -0.02
N LYS A 2 30.05 16.92 -1.26
CA LYS A 2 29.00 16.93 -2.29
C LYS A 2 28.78 15.48 -2.72
N ALA A 3 27.71 14.83 -2.25
CA ALA A 3 27.30 13.57 -2.85
C ALA A 3 27.09 13.82 -4.35
N SER A 4 27.90 13.19 -5.19
CA SER A 4 27.72 13.21 -6.64
C SER A 4 26.28 12.77 -6.93
N ALA A 5 25.57 13.57 -7.73
CA ALA A 5 24.19 13.28 -8.04
C ALA A 5 24.12 11.98 -8.86
N LEU A 6 23.24 11.07 -8.45
CA LEU A 6 23.11 9.73 -9.00
C LEU A 6 22.43 9.77 -10.37
N THR A 7 22.83 8.87 -11.26
CA THR A 7 22.09 8.54 -12.47
C THR A 7 20.80 7.79 -12.13
N ILE A 8 19.88 7.69 -13.09
CA ILE A 8 18.65 6.89 -12.90
C ILE A 8 18.95 5.41 -12.64
N GLY A 9 19.97 4.85 -13.28
CA GLY A 9 20.35 3.44 -13.12
C GLY A 9 20.90 3.15 -11.72
N GLU A 10 21.83 3.98 -11.25
CA GLU A 10 22.40 3.86 -9.91
C GLU A 10 21.33 4.01 -8.82
N LEU A 11 20.44 4.99 -8.96
CA LEU A 11 19.39 5.21 -7.98
C LEU A 11 18.38 4.05 -7.98
N ALA A 12 17.94 3.61 -9.15
CA ALA A 12 17.00 2.51 -9.26
C ALA A 12 17.58 1.22 -8.67
N SER A 13 18.85 0.91 -8.97
CA SER A 13 19.55 -0.24 -8.40
C SER A 13 19.63 -0.21 -6.87
N ARG A 14 19.91 0.95 -6.26
CA ARG A 14 19.97 1.09 -4.79
C ARG A 14 18.64 0.84 -4.09
N PHE A 15 17.53 1.11 -4.78
CA PHE A 15 16.19 0.83 -4.27
C PHE A 15 15.61 -0.50 -4.76
N GLY A 16 16.37 -1.30 -5.51
CA GLY A 16 15.87 -2.55 -6.11
C GLY A 16 14.74 -2.33 -7.12
N LEU A 17 14.68 -1.16 -7.75
CA LEU A 17 13.62 -0.78 -8.68
C LEU A 17 14.11 -0.89 -10.13
N PRO A 18 13.22 -1.27 -11.07
CA PRO A 18 13.47 -1.03 -12.48
C PRO A 18 13.53 0.47 -12.78
N ALA A 19 14.47 0.91 -13.65
CA ALA A 19 14.60 2.33 -14.00
C ALA A 19 13.32 2.92 -14.63
N HIS A 20 12.48 2.13 -15.28
CA HIS A 20 11.20 2.60 -15.83
C HIS A 20 10.22 3.05 -14.73
N VAL A 21 10.31 2.50 -13.52
CA VAL A 21 9.48 2.92 -12.37
C VAL A 21 9.80 4.36 -11.99
N LEU A 22 11.09 4.73 -11.96
CA LEU A 22 11.49 6.12 -11.69
C LEU A 22 11.07 7.08 -12.81
N ARG A 23 11.08 6.63 -14.08
CA ARG A 23 10.55 7.42 -15.21
C ARG A 23 9.04 7.60 -15.10
N TYR A 24 8.32 6.56 -14.70
CA TYR A 24 6.89 6.61 -14.48
C TYR A 24 6.55 7.56 -13.32
N TRP A 25 7.26 7.49 -12.19
CA TRP A 25 7.05 8.44 -11.10
C TRP A 25 7.39 9.88 -11.49
N GLU A 26 8.38 10.11 -12.35
CA GLU A 26 8.62 11.43 -12.94
C GLU A 26 7.47 11.87 -13.84
N SER A 27 6.93 11.00 -14.73
CA SER A 27 5.79 11.36 -15.59
C SER A 27 4.52 11.65 -14.79
N GLU A 28 4.37 10.99 -13.65
CA GLU A 28 3.30 11.22 -12.68
C GLU A 28 3.61 12.40 -11.74
N GLY A 29 4.67 13.20 -11.97
CA GLY A 29 4.99 14.37 -11.17
C GLY A 29 5.45 14.08 -9.73
N LEU A 30 5.65 12.81 -9.37
CA LEU A 30 6.15 12.41 -8.05
C LEU A 30 7.64 12.68 -7.91
N LEU A 31 8.39 12.76 -9.00
CA LEU A 31 9.82 13.08 -9.02
C LEU A 31 10.10 14.22 -9.99
N THR A 32 11.00 15.13 -9.62
CA THR A 32 11.44 16.25 -10.45
C THR A 32 12.97 16.33 -10.49
N PRO A 33 13.65 15.30 -11.05
CA PRO A 33 15.10 15.24 -11.04
C PRO A 33 15.74 16.39 -11.81
N ARG A 34 16.90 16.84 -11.34
CA ARG A 34 17.71 17.81 -12.08
C ARG A 34 18.25 17.16 -13.34
N ARG A 35 18.51 17.97 -14.37
CA ARG A 35 19.18 17.53 -15.60
C ARG A 35 20.57 18.16 -15.69
N GLN A 36 21.58 17.35 -16.01
CA GLN A 36 22.94 17.78 -16.30
C GLN A 36 23.35 17.18 -17.64
N ALA A 37 23.69 18.02 -18.62
CA ALA A 37 23.98 17.60 -19.99
C ALA A 37 22.91 16.66 -20.57
N GLY A 38 21.63 17.01 -20.39
CA GLY A 38 20.49 16.22 -20.87
C GLY A 38 20.16 14.96 -20.04
N GLN A 39 21.01 14.56 -19.09
CA GLN A 39 20.80 13.36 -18.28
C GLN A 39 20.20 13.67 -16.91
N ARG A 40 19.31 12.81 -16.44
CA ARG A 40 18.74 12.87 -15.07
C ARG A 40 19.81 12.70 -14.02
N ARG A 41 19.74 13.52 -12.98
CA ARG A 41 20.64 13.55 -11.84
C ARG A 41 19.83 13.73 -10.56
N TYR A 42 19.99 12.78 -9.65
CA TYR A 42 19.22 12.68 -8.42
C TYR A 42 20.12 12.97 -7.22
N GLY A 43 19.69 13.91 -6.37
CA GLY A 43 20.38 14.28 -5.14
C GLY A 43 19.81 13.59 -3.90
N PRO A 44 20.32 13.95 -2.71
CA PRO A 44 19.85 13.40 -1.44
C PRO A 44 18.35 13.62 -1.16
N GLN A 45 17.76 14.70 -1.68
CA GLN A 45 16.32 14.95 -1.54
C GLN A 45 15.48 13.96 -2.36
N ASP A 46 15.92 13.62 -3.58
CA ASP A 46 15.25 12.62 -4.42
C ASP A 46 15.31 11.23 -3.77
N VAL A 47 16.44 10.89 -3.14
CA VAL A 47 16.59 9.63 -2.39
C VAL A 47 15.55 9.54 -1.26
N ARG A 48 15.41 10.60 -0.44
CA ARG A 48 14.37 10.64 0.60
C ARG A 48 12.96 10.58 0.02
N ARG A 49 12.73 11.23 -1.11
CA ARG A 49 11.42 11.23 -1.76
C ARG A 49 11.04 9.86 -2.31
N ILE A 50 11.98 9.12 -2.89
CA ILE A 50 11.74 7.72 -3.30
C ILE A 50 11.43 6.85 -2.09
N ALA A 51 12.18 6.97 -0.99
CA ALA A 51 11.91 6.23 0.23
C ALA A 51 10.49 6.52 0.76
N LEU A 52 10.06 7.79 0.74
CA LEU A 52 8.70 8.18 1.11
C LEU A 52 7.63 7.58 0.20
N ILE A 53 7.85 7.60 -1.12
CA ILE A 53 6.93 6.99 -2.09
C ILE A 53 6.80 5.48 -1.82
N LEU A 54 7.91 4.79 -1.54
CA LEU A 54 7.90 3.36 -1.22
C LEU A 54 7.11 3.06 0.06
N LEU A 55 7.39 3.76 1.15
CA LEU A 55 6.66 3.61 2.42
C LEU A 55 5.15 3.85 2.25
N ALA A 56 4.77 4.87 1.49
CA ALA A 56 3.38 5.14 1.24
C ALA A 56 2.73 4.04 0.37
N ARG A 57 3.43 3.49 -0.62
CA ARG A 57 2.91 2.36 -1.40
C ARG A 57 2.74 1.11 -0.54
N GLU A 58 3.66 0.84 0.39
CA GLU A 58 3.53 -0.24 1.38
C GLU A 58 2.33 -0.02 2.30
N ALA A 59 2.07 1.23 2.69
CA ALA A 59 0.87 1.62 3.42
C ALA A 59 -0.41 1.51 2.57
N GLY A 60 -0.32 1.21 1.27
CA GLY A 60 -1.46 1.00 0.38
C GLY A 60 -1.91 2.24 -0.39
N PHE A 61 -1.14 3.32 -0.40
CA PHE A 61 -1.45 4.49 -1.22
C PHE A 61 -1.20 4.22 -2.71
N GLY A 62 -2.17 4.60 -3.54
CA GLY A 62 -2.03 4.63 -4.99
C GLY A 62 -1.23 5.85 -5.47
N VAL A 63 -0.78 5.79 -6.73
CA VAL A 63 0.01 6.87 -7.37
C VAL A 63 -0.71 8.22 -7.37
N ARG A 64 -2.03 8.24 -7.64
CA ARG A 64 -2.83 9.48 -7.61
C ARG A 64 -2.95 10.07 -6.20
N GLN A 65 -3.13 9.23 -5.19
CA GLN A 65 -3.16 9.70 -3.79
C GLN A 65 -1.79 10.26 -3.39
N LEU A 66 -0.70 9.62 -3.85
CA LEU A 66 0.66 10.12 -3.67
C LEU A 66 0.89 11.46 -4.35
N GLN A 67 0.36 11.68 -5.56
CA GLN A 67 0.42 12.99 -6.21
C GLN A 67 -0.21 14.07 -5.34
N THR A 68 -1.42 13.81 -4.86
CA THR A 68 -2.13 14.70 -3.95
C THR A 68 -1.28 14.99 -2.71
N LEU A 69 -0.88 13.95 -1.96
CA LEU A 69 -0.10 14.04 -0.73
C LEU A 69 1.22 14.79 -0.88
N LEU A 70 1.86 14.63 -2.03
CA LEU A 70 3.24 15.07 -2.23
C LEU A 70 3.39 16.36 -3.04
N SER A 71 2.30 16.91 -3.57
CA SER A 71 2.30 18.14 -4.37
C SER A 71 1.75 19.35 -3.61
N THR A 72 1.07 19.13 -2.48
CA THR A 72 0.42 20.21 -1.73
C THR A 72 1.34 20.78 -0.66
N PRO A 73 1.50 22.12 -0.58
CA PRO A 73 2.34 22.76 0.43
C PRO A 73 1.78 22.68 1.85
N ASP A 74 0.45 22.66 1.98
CA ASP A 74 -0.25 22.59 3.27
C ASP A 74 -0.48 21.13 3.70
N PRO A 75 0.15 20.65 4.79
CA PRO A 75 -0.07 19.30 5.31
C PRO A 75 -1.52 19.04 5.73
N MET A 76 -2.27 20.08 6.12
CA MET A 76 -3.64 19.91 6.58
C MET A 76 -4.62 19.59 5.44
N ALA A 77 -4.27 19.96 4.20
CA ALA A 77 -5.11 19.78 3.02
C ALA A 77 -5.44 18.31 2.68
N HIS A 78 -4.75 17.35 3.29
CA HIS A 78 -4.95 15.91 3.04
C HIS A 78 -5.36 15.12 4.28
N THR A 79 -5.69 15.80 5.37
CA THR A 79 -6.06 15.15 6.63
C THR A 79 -7.22 14.17 6.44
N ASP A 80 -8.22 14.53 5.64
CA ASP A 80 -9.38 13.65 5.41
C ASP A 80 -9.04 12.43 4.55
N LEU A 81 -8.18 12.59 3.54
CA LEU A 81 -7.66 11.47 2.74
C LEU A 81 -6.89 10.50 3.65
N LEU A 82 -6.01 11.01 4.52
CA LEU A 82 -5.24 10.20 5.45
C LEU A 82 -6.14 9.49 6.47
N ARG A 83 -7.15 10.17 7.02
CA ARG A 83 -8.14 9.58 7.94
C ARG A 83 -8.93 8.45 7.28
N GLU A 84 -9.37 8.63 6.04
CA GLU A 84 -10.07 7.56 5.32
C GLU A 84 -9.15 6.37 5.03
N HIS A 85 -7.89 6.64 4.75
CA HIS A 85 -6.90 5.58 4.57
C HIS A 85 -6.61 4.83 5.87
N VAL A 86 -6.54 5.52 7.01
CA VAL A 86 -6.47 4.89 8.34
C VAL A 86 -7.67 3.97 8.58
N ARG A 87 -8.90 4.42 8.30
CA ARG A 87 -10.10 3.56 8.42
C ARG A 87 -10.03 2.33 7.50
N THR A 88 -9.46 2.48 6.31
CA THR A 88 -9.24 1.36 5.40
C THR A 88 -8.24 0.36 5.97
N LEU A 89 -7.16 0.82 6.58
CA LEU A 89 -6.19 -0.03 7.26
C LEU A 89 -6.79 -0.73 8.48
N GLU A 90 -7.57 -0.02 9.30
CA GLU A 90 -8.27 -0.58 10.46
C GLU A 90 -9.21 -1.73 10.04
N ARG A 91 -9.99 -1.56 8.97
CA ARG A 91 -10.82 -2.64 8.41
C ARG A 91 -9.99 -3.86 8.01
N ARG A 92 -8.88 -3.64 7.28
CA ARG A 92 -7.99 -4.74 6.86
C ARG A 92 -7.33 -5.45 8.03
N ILE A 93 -6.97 -4.72 9.09
CA ILE A 93 -6.42 -5.29 10.32
C ILE A 93 -7.48 -6.16 11.00
N ALA A 94 -8.70 -5.66 11.15
CA ALA A 94 -9.80 -6.43 11.76
C ALA A 94 -10.08 -7.72 10.98
N ASP A 95 -10.14 -7.64 9.64
CA ASP A 95 -10.34 -8.81 8.78
C ASP A 95 -9.19 -9.83 8.91
N ALA A 96 -7.94 -9.35 8.95
CA ALA A 96 -6.76 -10.22 9.09
C ALA A 96 -6.70 -10.87 10.48
N GLN A 97 -7.03 -10.13 11.54
CA GLN A 97 -7.13 -10.66 12.91
C GLN A 97 -8.23 -11.71 13.01
N ALA A 98 -9.38 -11.47 12.35
CA ALA A 98 -10.45 -12.43 12.28
C ALA A 98 -9.99 -13.72 11.57
N ALA A 99 -9.37 -13.60 10.40
CA ALA A 99 -8.84 -14.75 9.68
C ALA A 99 -7.80 -15.53 10.51
N LYS A 100 -6.88 -14.82 11.19
CA LYS A 100 -5.89 -15.43 12.08
C LYS A 100 -6.57 -16.23 13.21
N ALA A 101 -7.54 -15.65 13.91
CA ALA A 101 -8.26 -16.33 14.98
C ALA A 101 -8.99 -17.59 14.49
N LEU A 102 -9.51 -17.57 13.25
CA LEU A 102 -10.10 -18.76 12.63
C LEU A 102 -9.09 -19.89 12.46
N ILE A 103 -7.92 -19.55 11.91
CA ILE A 103 -6.85 -20.50 11.63
C ILE A 103 -6.30 -21.05 12.94
N GLU A 104 -6.05 -20.20 13.94
CA GLU A 104 -5.58 -20.62 15.26
C GLU A 104 -6.56 -21.59 15.92
N HIS A 105 -7.86 -21.31 15.86
CA HIS A 105 -8.87 -22.25 16.35
C HIS A 105 -8.83 -23.58 15.60
N ALA A 106 -8.72 -23.55 14.27
CA ALA A 106 -8.71 -24.77 13.45
C ALA A 106 -7.52 -25.69 13.72
N LEU A 107 -6.39 -25.14 14.21
CA LEU A 107 -5.23 -25.93 14.61
C LEU A 107 -5.48 -26.76 15.89
N GLU A 108 -6.45 -26.37 16.72
CA GLU A 108 -6.75 -27.01 18.01
C GLU A 108 -8.10 -27.74 18.01
N CYS A 109 -8.96 -27.47 17.03
CA CYS A 109 -10.31 -28.02 16.98
C CYS A 109 -10.30 -29.50 16.56
N PRO A 110 -10.94 -30.41 17.33
CA PRO A 110 -11.05 -31.81 16.94
C PRO A 110 -12.07 -32.05 15.82
N ASN A 111 -12.90 -31.05 15.49
CA ASN A 111 -13.93 -31.15 14.47
C ASN A 111 -13.39 -30.75 13.09
N ALA A 112 -13.96 -31.32 12.02
CA ALA A 112 -13.73 -30.83 10.68
C ALA A 112 -14.16 -29.35 10.57
N PHE A 113 -13.43 -28.57 9.77
CA PHE A 113 -13.60 -27.11 9.71
C PHE A 113 -15.02 -26.67 9.31
N GLN A 114 -15.69 -27.44 8.45
CA GLN A 114 -17.07 -27.21 8.02
C GLN A 114 -18.13 -27.47 9.11
N ASP A 115 -17.79 -28.30 10.11
CA ASP A 115 -18.69 -28.71 11.19
C ASP A 115 -18.37 -27.96 12.50
N CYS A 116 -17.34 -27.12 12.48
CA CYS A 116 -16.93 -26.31 13.61
C CYS A 116 -17.92 -25.16 13.85
N SER A 117 -18.54 -25.13 15.02
CA SER A 117 -19.45 -24.05 15.44
C SER A 117 -18.79 -22.67 15.42
N HIS A 118 -17.48 -22.59 15.67
CA HIS A 118 -16.72 -21.33 15.64
C HIS A 118 -16.44 -20.84 14.20
N ALA A 119 -16.35 -21.75 13.23
CA ALA A 119 -16.20 -21.41 11.82
C ALA A 119 -17.53 -21.06 11.13
N ARG A 120 -18.64 -21.60 11.65
CA ARG A 120 -19.98 -21.51 11.03
C ARG A 120 -20.42 -20.08 10.75
N GLU A 121 -20.32 -19.16 11.72
CA GLU A 121 -20.73 -17.76 11.52
C GLU A 121 -19.93 -17.08 10.39
N ARG A 122 -18.63 -17.36 10.28
CA ARG A 122 -17.79 -16.83 9.20
C ARG A 122 -18.15 -17.44 7.86
N ILE A 123 -18.43 -18.74 7.81
CA ILE A 123 -18.90 -19.41 6.59
C ILE A 123 -20.22 -18.78 6.15
N ASP A 124 -21.18 -18.65 7.05
CA ASP A 124 -22.52 -18.11 6.75
C ASP A 124 -22.45 -16.64 6.29
N SER A 125 -21.57 -15.81 6.89
CA SER A 125 -21.38 -14.42 6.46
C SER A 125 -20.85 -14.26 5.03
N ARG A 126 -20.29 -15.32 4.43
CA ARG A 126 -19.84 -15.34 3.03
C ARG A 126 -20.91 -15.82 2.08
N ILE A 127 -22.00 -16.40 2.58
CA ILE A 127 -23.11 -16.87 1.75
C ILE A 127 -24.02 -15.66 1.49
N PRO A 128 -24.23 -15.27 0.21
CA PRO A 128 -25.18 -14.23 -0.12
C PRO A 128 -26.56 -14.55 0.48
N PRO A 129 -27.27 -13.59 1.10
CA PRO A 129 -28.54 -13.86 1.79
C PRO A 129 -29.60 -14.52 0.89
N GLN A 130 -29.54 -14.27 -0.42
CA GLN A 130 -30.48 -14.84 -1.39
C GLN A 130 -30.36 -16.37 -1.52
N LEU A 131 -29.23 -16.96 -1.11
CA LEU A 131 -28.97 -18.40 -1.16
C LEU A 131 -29.29 -19.10 0.18
N LEU A 132 -29.49 -18.35 1.26
CA LEU A 132 -29.91 -18.87 2.56
C LEU A 132 -31.43 -18.85 2.76
N SER A 133 -32.15 -18.06 1.96
CA SER A 133 -33.61 -18.08 1.91
C SER A 133 -34.06 -19.24 1.01
N THR A 134 -34.25 -20.42 1.59
CA THR A 134 -35.10 -21.44 0.98
C THR A 134 -36.49 -20.82 0.79
N ALA A 135 -36.91 -20.64 -0.47
CA ALA A 135 -38.29 -20.37 -0.81
C ALA A 135 -39.19 -21.47 -0.21
N ASP A 136 -40.36 -21.05 0.26
CA ASP A 136 -41.43 -21.87 0.86
C ASP A 136 -41.76 -23.16 0.09
#